data_AF-A0A4Z0BV86-F1
#
_entry.id   AF-A0A4Z0BV86-F1
#
_cell.length_a   1.000
_cell.length_b   1.000
_cell.length_c   1.000
_cell.angle_alpha   90.00
_cell.angle_beta   90.00
_cell.angle_gamma   90.00
#
_symmetry.space_group_name_H-M   'P 1'
#
loop_
_entity.id
_entity.type
_entity.pdbx_description
1 polymer ?
#
loop_
_entity_poly.entity_id
_entity_poly.type
_entity_poly.pdbx_seq_one_letter_code
_entity_poly.pdbx_strand_id
1 'polypeptide(L)'
;MKTLFAILGALLAVLVVIALAVFLVLRIALTPLPGEWALPLAIGPLKLQAGVPSALRLATSWWGAPLLDGRALPVAQGRLHIQHAGDGELQVRCAPCTLQPPGLGQEPLVLPEVQFTVSRLADLLSGEVRSGAVHGRWQGQLSPQGLRLQLRIPSTPLADGFALFAGVIPEVGRARIGGSFSLDATWSLPQSTLTVTPRIEGFEVAGLGTEALVGARSACSRRASRLTADSWLARAVVAAEDQRFWDHTGYDLAELTASLVRNNEAQRIQRGASTLSQQVARLLVTGDERSPVRKLRELLYAVELDRTLGKPRLLHMYLDHAPWGEGLCGAESASLRYFGVRAHELGPAQAAWLAAMLHNPGFEAQRWAGRGGIDTARAQWVLLAMRGMPRAKKLALAEQLPMLDWTPRWAEPGTSDGGKAARP
;
A
#
# COMPACT_ATOMS: atom_id res chain seq x y z
N MET A 1 -62.77 34.15 -2.21
CA MET A 1 -62.20 32.87 -2.71
C MET A 1 -61.58 32.98 -4.09
N LYS A 2 -62.29 33.39 -5.16
CA LYS A 2 -61.75 33.47 -6.54
C LYS A 2 -60.48 34.34 -6.69
N THR A 3 -60.42 35.47 -6.01
CA THR A 3 -59.25 36.38 -6.01
C THR A 3 -58.02 35.76 -5.34
N LEU A 4 -58.20 35.02 -4.25
CA LEU A 4 -57.12 34.31 -3.56
C LEU A 4 -56.51 33.22 -4.44
N PHE A 5 -57.34 32.43 -5.14
CA PHE A 5 -56.87 31.40 -6.08
C PHE A 5 -56.14 32.00 -7.29
N ALA A 6 -56.59 33.15 -7.79
CA ALA A 6 -55.91 33.86 -8.87
C ALA A 6 -54.52 34.39 -8.44
N ILE A 7 -54.43 34.97 -7.24
CA ILE A 7 -53.16 35.44 -6.66
C ILE A 7 -52.21 34.26 -6.41
N LEU A 8 -52.71 33.16 -5.85
CA LEU A 8 -51.92 31.95 -5.60
C LEU A 8 -51.40 31.32 -6.91
N GLY A 9 -52.25 31.28 -7.95
CA GLY A 9 -51.88 30.80 -9.29
C GLY A 9 -50.84 31.69 -9.96
N ALA A 10 -50.96 33.01 -9.84
CA ALA A 10 -49.96 33.96 -10.35
C ALA A 10 -48.61 33.83 -9.62
N LEU A 11 -48.62 33.72 -8.29
CA LEU A 11 -47.42 33.45 -7.49
C LEU A 11 -46.74 32.13 -7.88
N LEU A 12 -47.54 31.07 -8.07
CA LEU A 12 -47.03 29.78 -8.53
C LEU A 12 -46.40 29.89 -9.92
N ALA A 13 -47.05 30.59 -10.85
CA ALA A 13 -46.51 30.79 -12.20
C ALA A 13 -45.17 31.56 -12.18
N VAL A 14 -45.07 32.61 -11.37
CA VAL A 14 -43.81 33.36 -11.18
C VAL A 14 -42.72 32.48 -10.59
N LEU A 15 -43.04 31.68 -9.57
CA LEU A 15 -42.09 30.73 -8.99
C LEU A 15 -41.60 29.68 -10.01
N VAL A 16 -42.50 29.18 -10.87
CA VAL A 16 -42.15 28.24 -11.93
C VAL A 16 -41.23 28.88 -12.98
N VAL A 17 -41.51 30.11 -13.40
CA VAL A 17 -40.66 30.85 -14.36
C VAL A 17 -39.28 31.12 -13.77
N ILE A 18 -39.21 31.54 -12.50
CA ILE A 18 -37.93 31.74 -11.80
C ILE A 18 -37.17 30.42 -11.71
N ALA A 19 -37.83 29.33 -11.31
CA ALA A 19 -37.21 28.01 -11.23
C ALA A 19 -36.69 27.53 -12.59
N LEU A 20 -37.44 27.75 -13.67
CA LEU A 20 -37.04 27.40 -15.04
C LEU A 20 -35.85 28.25 -15.52
N ALA A 21 -35.85 29.55 -15.23
CA ALA A 21 -34.76 30.44 -15.57
C ALA A 21 -33.47 30.06 -14.82
N VAL A 22 -33.56 29.82 -13.51
CA VAL A 22 -32.44 29.32 -12.70
C VAL A 22 -31.94 27.98 -13.24
N PHE A 23 -32.86 27.08 -13.59
CA PHE A 23 -32.50 25.79 -14.19
C PHE A 23 -31.76 25.94 -15.52
N LEU A 24 -32.22 26.81 -16.41
CA LEU A 24 -31.57 27.08 -17.70
C LEU A 24 -30.18 27.70 -17.50
N VAL A 25 -30.05 28.68 -16.62
CA VAL A 25 -28.76 29.31 -16.28
C VAL A 25 -27.81 28.26 -15.70
N LEU A 26 -28.26 27.44 -14.76
CA LEU A 26 -27.45 26.38 -14.16
C LEU A 26 -27.05 25.34 -15.22
N ARG A 27 -27.97 24.97 -16.11
CA ARG A 27 -27.68 24.04 -17.21
C ARG A 27 -26.60 24.61 -18.13
N ILE A 28 -26.72 25.87 -18.55
CA ILE A 28 -25.74 26.54 -19.41
C ILE A 28 -24.39 26.68 -18.70
N ALA A 29 -24.40 27.05 -17.41
CA ALA A 29 -23.18 27.19 -16.61
C ALA A 29 -22.44 25.87 -16.40
N LEU A 30 -23.17 24.74 -16.39
CA LEU A 30 -22.60 23.41 -16.22
C LEU A 30 -22.27 22.72 -17.54
N THR A 31 -22.91 23.07 -18.67
CA THR A 31 -22.64 22.40 -19.96
C THR A 31 -21.17 22.51 -20.33
N PRO A 32 -20.48 21.37 -20.58
CA PRO A 32 -19.06 21.37 -20.87
C PRO A 32 -18.77 22.08 -22.18
N LEU A 33 -17.74 22.93 -22.18
CA LEU A 33 -17.19 23.54 -23.38
C LEU A 33 -16.50 22.47 -24.27
N PRO A 34 -16.30 22.73 -25.58
CA PRO A 34 -15.59 21.81 -26.46
C PRO A 34 -14.20 21.45 -25.90
N GLY A 35 -13.95 20.16 -25.69
CA GLY A 35 -12.70 19.66 -25.11
C GLY A 35 -12.57 19.83 -23.60
N GLU A 36 -13.62 20.29 -22.91
CA GLU A 36 -13.64 20.36 -21.45
C GLU A 36 -13.78 18.97 -20.83
N TRP A 37 -13.03 18.72 -19.76
CA TRP A 37 -13.24 17.52 -18.94
C TRP A 37 -14.65 17.55 -18.32
N ALA A 38 -15.49 16.60 -18.74
CA ALA A 38 -16.87 16.46 -18.29
C ALA A 38 -17.10 15.18 -17.48
N LEU A 39 -18.03 15.25 -16.52
CA LEU A 39 -18.54 14.10 -15.78
C LEU A 39 -20.07 14.02 -15.87
N PRO A 40 -20.63 12.80 -15.95
CA PRO A 40 -22.07 12.62 -15.87
C PRO A 40 -22.56 12.95 -14.46
N LEU A 41 -23.54 13.84 -14.36
CA LEU A 41 -24.19 14.24 -13.11
C LEU A 41 -25.67 13.89 -13.15
N ALA A 42 -26.14 13.24 -12.09
CA ALA A 42 -27.55 12.94 -11.88
C ALA A 42 -28.08 13.80 -10.72
N ILE A 43 -29.07 14.66 -11.00
CA ILE A 43 -29.75 15.49 -10.00
C ILE A 43 -31.23 15.11 -10.03
N GLY A 44 -31.63 14.18 -9.16
CA GLY A 44 -32.97 13.59 -9.19
C GLY A 44 -33.21 12.84 -10.52
N PRO A 45 -34.29 13.12 -11.28
CA PRO A 45 -34.54 12.49 -12.58
C PRO A 45 -33.68 13.06 -13.72
N LEU A 46 -32.95 14.16 -13.50
CA LEU A 46 -32.21 14.86 -14.54
C LEU A 46 -30.81 14.27 -14.70
N LYS A 47 -30.44 13.90 -15.93
CA LYS A 47 -29.09 13.48 -16.32
C LYS A 47 -28.45 14.60 -17.14
N LEU A 48 -27.34 15.12 -16.65
CA LEU A 48 -26.60 16.24 -17.23
C LEU A 48 -25.14 15.81 -17.42
N GLN A 49 -24.47 16.36 -18.43
CA GLN A 49 -23.01 16.38 -18.48
C GLN A 49 -22.58 17.70 -17.87
N ALA A 50 -21.72 17.69 -16.84
CA ALA A 50 -21.11 18.93 -16.38
C ALA A 50 -19.61 18.97 -16.63
N GLY A 51 -19.13 20.10 -17.15
CA GLY A 51 -17.73 20.45 -17.15
C GLY A 51 -17.23 20.57 -15.72
N VAL A 52 -16.23 19.78 -15.32
CA VAL A 52 -15.71 19.80 -13.95
C VAL A 52 -15.07 21.15 -13.61
N PRO A 53 -14.24 21.77 -14.48
CA PRO A 53 -13.75 23.12 -14.25
C PRO A 53 -14.88 24.14 -14.07
N SER A 54 -15.91 24.08 -14.92
CA SER A 54 -17.08 24.96 -14.82
C SER A 54 -17.86 24.76 -13.52
N ALA A 55 -18.08 23.52 -13.10
CA ALA A 55 -18.72 23.18 -11.83
C ALA A 55 -17.91 23.66 -10.62
N LEU A 56 -16.58 23.53 -10.65
CA LEU A 56 -15.71 24.02 -9.58
C LEU A 56 -15.70 25.55 -9.48
N ARG A 57 -15.63 26.24 -10.63
CA ARG A 57 -15.73 27.71 -10.68
C ARG A 57 -17.06 28.20 -10.11
N LEU A 58 -18.15 27.53 -10.45
CA LEU A 58 -19.48 27.81 -9.90
C LEU A 58 -19.53 27.57 -8.39
N ALA A 59 -19.08 26.40 -7.93
CA ALA A 59 -19.09 26.00 -6.52
C ALA A 59 -18.29 26.96 -5.63
N THR A 60 -17.22 27.56 -6.14
CA THR A 60 -16.33 28.49 -5.44
C THR A 60 -16.52 29.94 -5.90
N SER A 61 -17.73 30.29 -6.34
CA SER A 61 -18.11 31.67 -6.68
C SER A 61 -18.83 32.32 -5.50
N TRP A 62 -18.84 33.65 -5.46
CA TRP A 62 -19.49 34.43 -4.38
C TRP A 62 -20.99 34.13 -4.21
N TRP A 63 -21.67 33.68 -5.27
CA TRP A 63 -23.08 33.33 -5.24
C TRP A 63 -23.32 31.81 -5.20
N GLY A 64 -22.41 31.01 -5.75
CA GLY A 64 -22.52 29.54 -5.74
C GLY A 64 -22.08 28.91 -4.42
N ALA A 65 -21.05 29.44 -3.77
CA ALA A 65 -20.54 28.91 -2.50
C ALA A 65 -21.60 28.92 -1.37
N PRO A 66 -22.40 29.98 -1.17
CA PRO A 66 -23.49 29.97 -0.20
C PRO A 66 -24.57 28.91 -0.46
N LEU A 67 -24.78 28.49 -1.72
CA LEU A 67 -25.77 27.46 -2.05
C LEU A 67 -25.34 26.05 -1.64
N LEU A 68 -24.02 25.86 -1.43
CA LEU A 68 -23.43 24.61 -0.96
C LEU A 68 -23.35 24.55 0.57
N ASP A 69 -23.64 25.65 1.27
CA ASP A 69 -23.58 25.69 2.72
C ASP A 69 -24.56 24.69 3.36
N GLY A 70 -24.05 23.89 4.30
CA GLY A 70 -24.79 22.82 4.96
C GLY A 70 -25.10 21.59 4.08
N ARG A 71 -24.64 21.54 2.83
CA ARG A 71 -24.90 20.40 1.94
C ARG A 71 -24.01 19.21 2.29
N ALA A 72 -24.55 18.01 2.12
CA ALA A 72 -23.81 16.76 2.23
C ALA A 72 -23.84 16.01 0.89
N LEU A 73 -22.67 15.80 0.29
CA LEU A 73 -22.52 15.12 -0.99
C LEU A 73 -21.97 13.70 -0.79
N PRO A 74 -22.64 12.66 -1.32
CA PRO A 74 -22.08 11.32 -1.31
C PRO A 74 -20.93 11.23 -2.34
N VAL A 75 -19.79 10.72 -1.90
CA VAL A 75 -18.63 10.42 -2.72
C VAL A 75 -18.14 9.00 -2.43
N ALA A 76 -17.21 8.48 -3.24
CA ALA A 76 -16.65 7.13 -3.04
C ALA A 76 -15.98 6.97 -1.67
N GLN A 77 -15.41 8.05 -1.13
CA GLN A 77 -14.70 8.10 0.14
C GLN A 77 -15.62 8.29 1.37
N GLY A 78 -16.92 8.49 1.18
CA GLY A 78 -17.87 8.77 2.27
C GLY A 78 -18.80 9.93 1.96
N ARG A 79 -19.21 10.68 2.98
CA ARG A 79 -20.04 11.88 2.81
C ARG A 79 -19.19 13.14 3.05
N LEU A 80 -19.18 14.02 2.07
CA LEU A 80 -18.57 15.34 2.17
C LEU A 80 -19.61 16.34 2.69
N HIS A 81 -19.38 16.88 3.87
CA HIS A 81 -20.14 17.99 4.44
C HIS A 81 -19.46 19.28 4.04
N ILE A 82 -20.20 20.20 3.42
CA ILE A 82 -19.68 21.49 2.93
C ILE A 82 -20.26 22.59 3.81
N GLN A 83 -19.40 23.49 4.25
CA GLN A 83 -19.74 24.70 4.98
C GLN A 83 -19.08 25.89 4.29
N HIS A 84 -19.78 27.01 4.20
CA HIS A 84 -19.22 28.25 3.68
C HIS A 84 -18.57 29.04 4.82
N ALA A 85 -17.27 29.31 4.71
CA ALA A 85 -16.49 29.94 5.77
C ALA A 85 -16.43 31.48 5.67
N GLY A 86 -16.99 32.07 4.62
CA GLY A 86 -16.87 33.51 4.31
C GLY A 86 -15.92 33.76 3.13
N ASP A 87 -16.04 34.91 2.48
CA ASP A 87 -15.15 35.36 1.37
C ASP A 87 -14.97 34.36 0.20
N GLY A 88 -15.95 33.47 -0.02
CA GLY A 88 -15.90 32.45 -1.06
C GLY A 88 -15.04 31.22 -0.71
N GLU A 89 -14.53 31.12 0.53
CA GLU A 89 -13.88 29.94 1.06
C GLU A 89 -14.91 28.88 1.47
N LEU A 90 -14.65 27.63 1.08
CA LEU A 90 -15.43 26.46 1.49
C LEU A 90 -14.61 25.62 2.46
N GLN A 91 -15.21 25.25 3.58
CA GLN A 91 -14.73 24.17 4.43
C GLN A 91 -15.46 22.89 4.07
N VAL A 92 -14.71 21.82 3.83
CA VAL A 92 -15.25 20.51 3.49
C VAL A 92 -14.74 19.49 4.48
N ARG A 93 -15.65 18.69 5.02
CA ARG A 93 -15.40 17.69 6.06
C ARG A 93 -15.89 16.33 5.61
N CYS A 94 -15.05 15.30 5.74
CA CYS A 94 -15.39 13.90 5.52
C CYS A 94 -15.20 13.11 6.81
N ALA A 95 -16.26 12.54 7.37
CA ALA A 95 -16.21 11.80 8.64
C ALA A 95 -17.32 10.71 8.69
N PRO A 96 -16.98 9.41 8.77
CA PRO A 96 -15.64 8.85 8.54
C PRO A 96 -15.22 9.00 7.07
N CYS A 97 -13.92 9.12 6.84
CA CYS A 97 -13.34 9.21 5.50
C CYS A 97 -12.64 7.91 5.12
N THR A 98 -13.05 7.31 4.02
CA THR A 98 -12.54 6.04 3.52
C THR A 98 -11.50 6.28 2.42
N LEU A 99 -10.33 5.69 2.59
CA LEU A 99 -9.24 5.69 1.62
C LEU A 99 -8.99 4.26 1.15
N GLN A 100 -8.83 4.05 -0.15
CA GLN A 100 -8.46 2.74 -0.70
C GLN A 100 -7.19 2.91 -1.57
N PRO A 101 -6.01 2.97 -0.94
CA PRO A 101 -4.77 3.16 -1.68
C PRO A 101 -4.51 1.95 -2.59
N PRO A 102 -4.19 2.15 -3.88
CA PRO A 102 -3.87 1.05 -4.77
C PRO A 102 -2.67 0.26 -4.23
N GLY A 103 -2.84 -1.05 -4.05
CA GLY A 103 -1.77 -1.95 -3.61
C GLY A 103 -1.57 -2.16 -2.11
N LEU A 104 -2.41 -1.58 -1.24
CA LEU A 104 -2.33 -1.81 0.21
C LEU A 104 -3.34 -2.84 0.78
N GLY A 105 -4.11 -3.52 -0.08
CA GLY A 105 -5.08 -4.54 0.32
C GLY A 105 -6.45 -4.29 -0.31
N GLN A 106 -7.43 -5.14 0.02
CA GLN A 106 -8.82 -4.94 -0.42
C GLN A 106 -9.64 -4.13 0.58
N GLU A 107 -9.24 -4.16 1.86
CA GLU A 107 -9.92 -3.42 2.91
C GLU A 107 -9.59 -1.92 2.85
N PRO A 108 -10.61 -1.06 2.99
CA PRO A 108 -10.40 0.38 3.06
C PRO A 108 -9.71 0.78 4.37
N LEU A 109 -8.88 1.81 4.28
CA LEU A 109 -8.35 2.53 5.43
C LEU A 109 -9.34 3.63 5.83
N VAL A 110 -9.82 3.59 7.07
CA VAL A 110 -10.81 4.55 7.56
C VAL A 110 -10.13 5.56 8.46
N LEU A 111 -10.21 6.83 8.07
CA LEU A 111 -9.84 7.97 8.90
C LEU A 111 -11.08 8.47 9.66
N PRO A 112 -10.97 8.79 10.96
CA PRO A 112 -12.09 9.31 11.73
C PRO A 112 -12.67 10.58 11.10
N GLU A 113 -11.78 11.43 10.59
CA GLU A 113 -12.14 12.70 9.98
C GLU A 113 -11.01 13.23 9.09
N VAL A 114 -11.38 13.82 7.96
CA VAL A 114 -10.52 14.67 7.14
C VAL A 114 -11.25 15.98 6.87
N GLN A 115 -10.58 17.10 7.13
CA GLN A 115 -11.07 18.43 6.82
C GLN A 115 -10.17 19.06 5.76
N PHE A 116 -10.75 19.77 4.81
CA PHE A 116 -10.01 20.58 3.85
C PHE A 116 -10.70 21.91 3.61
N THR A 117 -9.92 22.98 3.46
CA THR A 117 -10.43 24.26 2.99
C THR A 117 -10.21 24.40 1.49
N VAL A 118 -11.05 25.17 0.83
CA VAL A 118 -11.01 25.42 -0.62
C VAL A 118 -11.27 26.89 -0.86
N SER A 119 -10.25 27.56 -1.38
CA SER A 119 -10.30 28.95 -1.85
C SER A 119 -9.87 29.00 -3.32
N ARG A 120 -10.54 29.83 -4.12
CA ARG A 120 -10.25 29.95 -5.56
C ARG A 120 -9.93 31.39 -5.96
N LEU A 121 -8.86 31.56 -6.72
CA LEU A 121 -8.53 32.79 -7.42
C LEU A 121 -8.33 32.49 -8.91
N ALA A 122 -9.29 32.93 -9.74
CA ALA A 122 -9.35 32.58 -11.16
C ALA A 122 -9.31 31.04 -11.38
N ASP A 123 -8.22 30.53 -11.96
CA ASP A 123 -8.01 29.10 -12.23
C ASP A 123 -7.11 28.42 -11.20
N LEU A 124 -6.69 29.15 -10.17
CA LEU A 124 -5.91 28.62 -9.05
C LEU A 124 -6.85 28.28 -7.90
N LEU A 125 -6.70 27.06 -7.39
CA LEU A 125 -7.33 26.57 -6.17
C LEU A 125 -6.25 26.42 -5.11
N SER A 126 -6.60 26.65 -3.85
CA SER A 126 -5.69 26.44 -2.74
C SER A 126 -6.45 26.20 -1.45
N GLY A 127 -5.79 25.60 -0.48
CA GLY A 127 -6.31 25.49 0.87
C GLY A 127 -5.42 24.64 1.75
N GLU A 128 -5.96 24.31 2.91
CA GLU A 128 -5.30 23.44 3.88
C GLU A 128 -6.04 22.10 3.98
N VAL A 129 -5.34 21.07 4.41
CA VAL A 129 -5.91 19.77 4.75
C VAL A 129 -5.47 19.40 6.15
N ARG A 130 -6.37 18.82 6.94
CA ARG A 130 -6.11 18.38 8.30
C ARG A 130 -6.81 17.06 8.60
N SER A 131 -6.11 16.19 9.31
CA SER A 131 -6.67 15.02 9.98
C SER A 131 -5.91 14.85 11.28
N GLY A 132 -6.59 14.94 12.44
CA GLY A 132 -5.92 14.94 13.74
C GLY A 132 -4.85 16.05 13.87
N ALA A 133 -3.62 15.64 14.17
CA ALA A 133 -2.44 16.52 14.23
C ALA A 133 -1.70 16.65 12.88
N VAL A 134 -2.01 15.80 11.90
CA VAL A 134 -1.45 15.88 10.55
C VAL A 134 -2.15 17.02 9.81
N HIS A 135 -1.35 17.97 9.34
CA HIS A 135 -1.80 19.13 8.59
C HIS A 135 -0.95 19.31 7.33
N GLY A 136 -1.51 19.91 6.30
CA GLY A 136 -0.82 20.16 5.04
C GLY A 136 -1.48 21.26 4.25
N ARG A 137 -0.83 21.68 3.17
CA ARG A 137 -1.38 22.64 2.22
C ARG A 137 -1.51 21.98 0.87
N TRP A 138 -2.54 22.38 0.13
CA TRP A 138 -2.73 21.92 -1.23
C TRP A 138 -2.98 23.09 -2.17
N GLN A 139 -2.59 22.91 -3.42
CA GLN A 139 -2.79 23.86 -4.50
C GLN A 139 -3.32 23.10 -5.71
N GLY A 140 -4.11 23.77 -6.54
CA GLY A 140 -4.71 23.22 -7.74
C GLY A 140 -4.65 24.20 -8.89
N GLN A 141 -4.38 23.71 -10.09
CA GLN A 141 -4.47 24.48 -11.31
C GLN A 141 -5.54 23.87 -12.21
N LEU A 142 -6.60 24.64 -12.44
CA LEU A 142 -7.67 24.31 -13.37
C LEU A 142 -7.24 24.63 -14.81
N SER A 143 -7.64 23.76 -15.72
CA SER A 143 -7.53 23.97 -17.16
C SER A 143 -8.80 23.41 -17.82
N PRO A 144 -9.11 23.75 -19.07
CA PRO A 144 -10.21 23.11 -19.78
C PRO A 144 -10.09 21.57 -19.79
N GLN A 145 -8.87 21.06 -19.93
CA GLN A 145 -8.61 19.63 -20.12
C GLN A 145 -8.51 18.83 -18.81
N GLY A 146 -8.47 19.49 -17.66
CA GLY A 146 -8.25 18.79 -16.40
C GLY A 146 -7.87 19.66 -15.22
N LEU A 147 -7.55 18.99 -14.11
CA LEU A 147 -7.14 19.61 -12.85
C LEU A 147 -5.84 18.96 -12.37
N ARG A 148 -4.81 19.79 -12.14
CA ARG A 148 -3.57 19.35 -11.50
C ARG A 148 -3.56 19.81 -10.05
N LEU A 149 -3.48 18.86 -9.12
CA LEU A 149 -3.41 19.09 -7.68
C LEU A 149 -2.00 18.80 -7.18
N GLN A 150 -1.53 19.61 -6.23
CA GLN A 150 -0.31 19.40 -5.47
C GLN A 150 -0.65 19.47 -3.99
N LEU A 151 -0.27 18.46 -3.23
CA LEU A 151 -0.43 18.37 -1.78
C LEU A 151 0.95 18.33 -1.15
N ARG A 152 1.16 19.14 -0.12
CA ARG A 152 2.37 19.16 0.71
C ARG A 152 2.02 19.02 2.18
N ILE A 153 2.45 17.91 2.77
CA ILE A 153 2.48 17.71 4.21
C ILE A 153 3.91 18.05 4.65
N PRO A 154 4.12 19.07 5.51
CA PRO A 154 5.42 19.43 6.03
C PRO A 154 5.97 18.32 6.95
N SER A 155 7.21 18.49 7.42
CA SER A 155 7.79 17.58 8.41
C SER A 155 6.88 17.48 9.64
N THR A 156 6.29 16.31 9.81
CA THR A 156 5.27 15.99 10.82
C THR A 156 5.76 14.80 11.63
N PRO A 157 5.65 14.80 12.97
CA PRO A 157 6.02 13.63 13.78
C PRO A 157 5.33 12.35 13.29
N LEU A 158 6.07 11.26 13.20
CA LEU A 158 5.50 9.97 12.78
C LEU A 158 4.42 9.48 13.76
N ALA A 159 4.60 9.76 15.05
CA ALA A 159 3.61 9.47 16.09
C ALA A 159 2.23 10.07 15.75
N ASP A 160 2.19 11.31 15.23
CA ASP A 160 0.95 11.99 14.85
C ASP A 160 0.27 11.32 13.64
N GLY A 161 1.07 10.85 12.68
CA GLY A 161 0.57 10.08 11.53
C GLY A 161 -0.05 8.74 11.95
N PHE A 162 0.62 8.02 12.85
CA PHE A 162 0.10 6.75 13.40
C PHE A 162 -1.11 6.96 14.33
N ALA A 163 -1.18 8.09 15.04
CA ALA A 163 -2.29 8.43 15.93
C ALA A 163 -3.64 8.48 15.19
N LEU A 164 -3.65 8.78 13.88
CA LEU A 164 -4.85 8.72 13.05
C LEU A 164 -5.51 7.34 13.02
N PHE A 165 -4.74 6.29 13.31
CA PHE A 165 -5.15 4.89 13.29
C PHE A 165 -5.14 4.24 14.68
N ALA A 166 -4.99 5.02 15.76
CA ALA A 166 -4.92 4.49 17.12
C ALA A 166 -6.17 3.68 17.53
N GLY A 167 -7.33 3.98 16.93
CA GLY A 167 -8.57 3.22 17.16
C GLY A 167 -8.57 1.80 16.57
N VAL A 168 -7.69 1.50 15.61
CA VAL A 168 -7.61 0.20 14.93
C VAL A 168 -6.21 -0.45 15.04
N ILE A 169 -5.21 0.29 15.49
CA ILE A 169 -3.85 -0.19 15.76
C ILE A 169 -3.57 -0.08 17.26
N PRO A 170 -3.80 -1.15 18.04
CA PRO A 170 -3.59 -1.11 19.50
C PRO A 170 -2.13 -0.83 19.88
N GLU A 171 -1.18 -1.17 19.01
CA GLU A 171 0.24 -0.90 19.20
C GLU A 171 0.56 0.59 19.36
N VAL A 172 -0.22 1.50 18.74
CA VAL A 172 0.02 2.94 18.80
C VAL A 172 -0.08 3.48 20.24
N GLY A 173 -0.94 2.90 21.08
CA GLY A 173 -1.12 3.35 22.46
C GLY A 173 0.05 3.03 23.39
N ARG A 174 0.95 2.11 23.01
CA ARG A 174 2.09 1.66 23.84
C ARG A 174 3.45 1.91 23.19
N ALA A 175 3.49 2.05 21.87
CA ALA A 175 4.72 2.31 21.13
C ALA A 175 5.25 3.73 21.39
N ARG A 176 6.55 3.85 21.58
CA ARG A 176 7.28 5.10 21.44
C ARG A 176 7.74 5.20 19.99
N ILE A 177 7.10 6.09 19.24
CA ILE A 177 7.36 6.30 17.82
C ILE A 177 8.13 7.61 17.65
N GLY A 178 9.38 7.51 17.18
CA GLY A 178 10.28 8.64 16.91
C GLY A 178 10.37 8.96 15.42
N GLY A 179 10.94 10.14 15.13
CA GLY A 179 11.17 10.62 13.77
C GLY A 179 10.01 11.43 13.18
N SER A 180 10.19 11.83 11.93
CA SER A 180 9.20 12.61 11.19
C SER A 180 9.00 12.07 9.77
N PHE A 181 7.87 12.42 9.19
CA PHE A 181 7.58 12.22 7.78
C PHE A 181 7.17 13.54 7.13
N SER A 182 7.45 13.67 5.84
CA SER A 182 6.85 14.69 4.98
C SER A 182 6.37 14.03 3.70
N LEU A 183 5.39 14.66 3.05
CA LEU A 183 4.79 14.09 1.85
C LEU A 183 4.55 15.19 0.82
N ASP A 184 5.14 15.03 -0.36
CA ASP A 184 4.75 15.79 -1.54
C ASP A 184 4.00 14.85 -2.48
N ALA A 185 2.80 15.22 -2.91
CA ALA A 185 2.00 14.44 -3.85
C ALA A 185 1.46 15.33 -4.96
N THR A 186 1.53 14.84 -6.20
CA THR A 186 0.96 15.52 -7.37
C THR A 186 -0.01 14.57 -8.06
N TRP A 187 -1.24 15.05 -8.29
CA TRP A 187 -2.29 14.31 -8.99
C TRP A 187 -2.73 15.10 -10.23
N SER A 188 -2.73 14.47 -11.40
CA SER A 188 -3.37 15.04 -12.61
C SER A 188 -4.64 14.29 -12.98
N LEU A 189 -5.78 14.98 -13.01
CA LEU A 189 -7.09 14.48 -13.42
C LEU A 189 -7.45 15.03 -14.81
N PRO A 190 -8.11 14.25 -15.68
CA PRO A 190 -8.69 12.91 -15.46
C PRO A 190 -7.72 11.72 -15.66
N GLN A 191 -6.48 11.97 -16.10
CA GLN A 191 -5.50 10.92 -16.44
C GLN A 191 -5.14 10.00 -15.26
N SER A 192 -5.53 10.38 -14.03
CA SER A 192 -5.36 9.61 -12.80
C SER A 192 -3.90 9.26 -12.50
N THR A 193 -2.98 10.10 -12.96
CA THR A 193 -1.55 9.96 -12.68
C THR A 193 -1.26 10.55 -11.31
N LEU A 194 -0.85 9.69 -10.37
CA LEU A 194 -0.49 10.07 -9.00
C LEU A 194 1.01 9.87 -8.80
N THR A 195 1.72 10.95 -8.51
CA THR A 195 3.12 10.90 -8.08
C THR A 195 3.19 11.23 -6.60
N VAL A 196 3.85 10.38 -5.82
CA VAL A 196 3.99 10.55 -4.36
C VAL A 196 5.47 10.46 -4.02
N THR A 197 5.97 11.46 -3.29
CA THR A 197 7.35 11.54 -2.82
C THR A 197 7.34 11.62 -1.29
N PRO A 198 7.32 10.47 -0.60
CA PRO A 198 7.44 10.44 0.85
C PRO A 198 8.90 10.70 1.28
N ARG A 199 9.08 11.43 2.38
CA ARG A 199 10.35 11.51 3.11
C ARG A 199 10.12 11.04 4.53
N ILE A 200 11.07 10.29 5.06
CA ILE A 200 11.03 9.77 6.42
C ILE A 200 12.42 9.98 7.03
N GLU A 201 12.47 10.64 8.18
CA GLU A 201 13.72 10.97 8.88
C GLU A 201 13.65 10.43 10.31
N GLY A 202 14.69 9.68 10.72
CA GLY A 202 14.83 9.19 12.09
C GLY A 202 13.69 8.29 12.59
N PHE A 203 13.08 7.48 11.72
CA PHE A 203 11.98 6.61 12.14
C PHE A 203 12.49 5.51 13.08
N GLU A 204 12.06 5.62 14.34
CA GLU A 204 12.38 4.68 15.39
C GLU A 204 11.10 4.22 16.09
N VAL A 205 11.12 2.96 16.55
CA VAL A 205 10.02 2.37 17.31
C VAL A 205 10.61 1.60 18.50
N ALA A 206 9.98 1.76 19.66
CA ALA A 206 10.30 1.01 20.87
C ALA A 206 9.05 0.76 21.72
N GLY A 207 9.06 -0.31 22.53
CA GLY A 207 7.99 -0.60 23.49
C GLY A 207 6.93 -1.59 23.02
N LEU A 208 7.12 -2.27 21.87
CA LEU A 208 6.22 -3.34 21.46
C LEU A 208 6.59 -4.70 22.07
N GLY A 209 7.78 -4.82 22.67
CA GLY A 209 8.22 -6.02 23.40
C GLY A 209 8.96 -7.03 22.52
N THR A 210 9.59 -6.59 21.43
CA THR A 210 10.32 -7.48 20.52
C THR A 210 11.59 -8.06 21.14
N GLU A 211 12.02 -7.57 22.30
CA GLU A 211 13.12 -8.11 23.09
C GLU A 211 12.89 -9.58 23.48
N ALA A 212 11.61 -9.98 23.65
CA ALA A 212 11.25 -11.37 23.92
C ALA A 212 11.68 -12.33 22.79
N LEU A 213 11.90 -11.81 21.57
CA LEU A 213 12.28 -12.60 20.40
C LEU A 213 13.79 -12.81 20.27
N VAL A 214 14.64 -12.11 21.03
CA VAL A 214 16.11 -12.25 20.94
C VAL A 214 16.53 -13.71 21.10
N GLY A 215 15.99 -14.39 22.11
CA GLY A 215 16.27 -15.80 22.41
C GLY A 215 15.24 -16.80 21.87
N ALA A 216 14.21 -16.34 21.15
CA ALA A 216 13.14 -17.23 20.69
C ALA A 216 13.65 -18.28 19.70
N ARG A 217 13.08 -19.48 19.77
CA ARG A 217 13.39 -20.59 18.85
C ARG A 217 12.17 -20.87 17.99
N SER A 218 12.41 -21.25 16.74
CA SER A 218 11.34 -21.64 15.83
C SER A 218 10.77 -23.01 16.19
N ALA A 219 9.46 -23.16 16.04
CA ALA A 219 8.77 -24.44 16.11
C ALA A 219 8.76 -25.18 14.74
N CYS A 220 9.17 -24.52 13.65
CA CYS A 220 9.14 -25.08 12.30
C CYS A 220 10.11 -26.23 12.07
N SER A 221 11.16 -26.34 12.89
CA SER A 221 12.15 -27.39 12.77
C SER A 221 12.52 -27.93 14.15
N ARG A 222 12.67 -29.27 14.25
CA ARG A 222 13.15 -29.92 15.48
C ARG A 222 14.63 -29.63 15.76
N ARG A 223 15.37 -29.15 14.76
CA ARG A 223 16.82 -28.90 14.79
C ARG A 223 17.10 -27.49 14.29
N ALA A 224 17.98 -26.78 14.98
CA ALA A 224 18.44 -25.47 14.52
C ALA A 224 19.19 -25.60 13.18
N SER A 225 18.92 -24.69 12.25
CA SER A 225 19.45 -24.69 10.88
C SER A 225 20.96 -24.45 10.80
N ARG A 226 21.59 -23.97 11.89
CA ARG A 226 23.00 -23.53 11.95
C ARG A 226 23.39 -22.54 10.84
N LEU A 227 22.40 -21.91 10.20
CA LEU A 227 22.62 -20.94 9.15
C LEU A 227 23.21 -19.67 9.73
N THR A 228 24.24 -19.20 9.05
CA THR A 228 24.89 -17.92 9.29
C THR A 228 24.52 -16.94 8.18
N ALA A 229 24.74 -15.64 8.41
CA ALA A 229 24.45 -14.61 7.41
C ALA A 229 25.25 -14.77 6.10
N ASP A 230 26.38 -15.47 6.15
CA ASP A 230 27.26 -15.74 5.01
C ASP A 230 26.98 -17.09 4.31
N SER A 231 26.06 -17.91 4.84
CA SER A 231 25.61 -19.15 4.20
C SER A 231 25.01 -18.87 2.81
N TRP A 232 25.15 -19.80 1.87
CA TRP A 232 24.65 -19.59 0.50
C TRP A 232 23.15 -19.30 0.45
N LEU A 233 22.35 -19.99 1.26
CA LEU A 233 20.91 -19.75 1.35
C LEU A 233 20.60 -18.35 1.88
N ALA A 234 21.31 -17.87 2.90
CA ALA A 234 21.13 -16.52 3.45
C ALA A 234 21.40 -15.45 2.37
N ARG A 235 22.48 -15.62 1.60
CA ARG A 235 22.81 -14.73 0.47
C ARG A 235 21.77 -14.78 -0.65
N ALA A 236 21.26 -15.96 -0.96
CA ALA A 236 20.24 -16.15 -1.99
C ALA A 236 18.91 -15.51 -1.59
N VAL A 237 18.48 -15.68 -0.34
CA VAL A 237 17.26 -15.05 0.20
C VAL A 237 17.37 -13.54 0.20
N VAL A 238 18.49 -12.97 0.67
CA VAL A 238 18.74 -11.53 0.58
C VAL A 238 18.68 -11.06 -0.89
N ALA A 239 19.29 -11.78 -1.82
CA ALA A 239 19.26 -11.41 -3.24
C ALA A 239 17.86 -11.48 -3.86
N ALA A 240 17.03 -12.42 -3.40
CA ALA A 240 15.69 -12.69 -3.93
C ALA A 240 14.62 -11.75 -3.38
N GLU A 241 14.67 -11.48 -2.08
CA GLU A 241 13.60 -10.81 -1.33
C GLU A 241 13.95 -9.36 -0.97
N ASP A 242 15.22 -9.06 -0.69
CA ASP A 242 15.62 -7.77 -0.11
C ASP A 242 17.11 -7.43 -0.36
N GLN A 243 17.42 -6.95 -1.57
CA GLN A 243 18.81 -6.74 -2.01
C GLN A 243 19.56 -5.67 -1.20
N ARG A 244 18.82 -4.81 -0.49
CA ARG A 244 19.31 -3.71 0.34
C ARG A 244 19.14 -4.01 1.83
N PHE A 245 18.89 -5.26 2.19
CA PHE A 245 18.65 -5.71 3.55
C PHE A 245 19.63 -5.14 4.58
N TRP A 246 20.91 -5.05 4.22
CA TRP A 246 21.96 -4.58 5.12
C TRP A 246 22.04 -3.05 5.25
N ASP A 247 21.36 -2.30 4.38
CA ASP A 247 21.52 -0.85 4.23
C ASP A 247 20.39 -0.04 4.90
N HIS A 248 19.25 -0.68 5.22
CA HIS A 248 18.06 0.00 5.75
C HIS A 248 17.70 -0.46 7.18
N THR A 249 16.76 0.20 7.85
CA THR A 249 16.40 -0.05 9.27
C THR A 249 14.95 -0.53 9.41
N GLY A 250 14.67 -1.72 8.89
CA GLY A 250 13.32 -2.31 8.91
C GLY A 250 12.42 -1.97 7.72
N TYR A 251 12.63 -0.83 7.05
CA TYR A 251 11.88 -0.42 5.86
C TYR A 251 12.82 0.14 4.79
N ASP A 252 12.50 -0.05 3.51
CA ASP A 252 13.27 0.52 2.41
C ASP A 252 12.47 1.60 1.67
N LEU A 253 12.77 2.86 1.98
CA LEU A 253 12.11 4.02 1.36
C LEU A 253 12.42 4.16 -0.14
N ALA A 254 13.62 3.76 -0.58
CA ALA A 254 13.98 3.89 -1.98
C ALA A 254 13.32 2.80 -2.83
N GLU A 255 13.24 1.56 -2.34
CA GLU A 255 12.44 0.51 -2.99
C GLU A 255 10.94 0.80 -2.95
N LEU A 256 10.44 1.38 -1.84
CA LEU A 256 9.05 1.85 -1.77
C LEU A 256 8.76 2.88 -2.86
N THR A 257 9.57 3.92 -2.96
CA THR A 257 9.41 4.97 -3.98
C THR A 257 9.54 4.40 -5.40
N ALA A 258 10.54 3.54 -5.65
CA ALA A 258 10.73 2.91 -6.95
C ALA A 258 9.57 1.97 -7.33
N SER A 259 8.97 1.28 -6.35
CA SER A 259 7.79 0.44 -6.57
C SER A 259 6.55 1.26 -6.91
N LEU A 260 6.36 2.41 -6.23
CA LEU A 260 5.24 3.32 -6.49
C LEU A 260 5.30 3.88 -7.92
N VAL A 261 6.49 4.33 -8.35
CA VAL A 261 6.71 4.83 -9.73
C VAL A 261 6.36 3.76 -10.75
N ARG A 262 6.94 2.56 -10.63
CA ARG A 262 6.69 1.45 -11.58
C ARG A 262 5.24 0.99 -11.59
N ASN A 263 4.59 0.91 -10.43
CA ASN A 263 3.19 0.48 -10.34
C ASN A 263 2.25 1.53 -10.96
N ASN A 264 2.56 2.82 -10.83
CA ASN A 264 1.81 3.91 -11.46
C ASN A 264 1.99 3.92 -12.98
N GLU A 265 3.22 3.76 -13.49
CA GLU A 265 3.48 3.62 -14.94
C GLU A 265 2.75 2.40 -15.54
N ALA A 266 2.72 1.31 -14.79
CA ALA A 266 2.09 0.06 -15.18
C ALA A 266 0.56 0.06 -15.09
N GLN A 267 -0.03 1.01 -14.35
CA GLN A 267 -1.44 1.01 -13.93
C GLN A 267 -1.86 -0.30 -13.23
N ARG A 268 -0.90 -1.04 -12.65
CA ARG A 268 -1.12 -2.30 -11.91
C ARG A 268 0.04 -2.55 -10.95
N ILE A 269 -0.21 -3.35 -9.92
CA ILE A 269 0.84 -3.79 -9.00
C ILE A 269 1.74 -4.79 -9.74
N GLN A 270 2.99 -4.41 -9.99
CA GLN A 270 4.00 -5.29 -10.57
C GLN A 270 5.02 -5.78 -9.54
N ARG A 271 5.40 -4.92 -8.60
CA ARG A 271 6.47 -5.18 -7.64
C ARG A 271 6.09 -4.64 -6.26
N GLY A 272 6.32 -5.46 -5.23
CA GLY A 272 6.22 -5.04 -3.84
C GLY A 272 7.51 -4.38 -3.35
N ALA A 273 7.43 -3.71 -2.20
CA ALA A 273 8.56 -3.07 -1.53
C ALA A 273 8.72 -3.57 -0.07
N SER A 274 8.31 -4.81 0.19
CA SER A 274 8.40 -5.36 1.55
C SER A 274 9.82 -5.83 1.83
N THR A 275 10.37 -5.45 2.97
CA THR A 275 11.71 -5.87 3.43
C THR A 275 11.64 -7.22 4.15
N LEU A 276 12.79 -7.87 4.36
CA LEU A 276 12.84 -9.08 5.19
C LEU A 276 12.41 -8.81 6.63
N SER A 277 12.73 -7.64 7.18
CA SER A 277 12.29 -7.23 8.54
C SER A 277 10.76 -7.16 8.64
N GLN A 278 10.12 -6.63 7.61
CA GLN A 278 8.66 -6.63 7.45
C GLN A 278 8.09 -8.05 7.33
N GLN A 279 8.73 -8.91 6.54
CA GLN A 279 8.30 -10.31 6.43
C GLN A 279 8.43 -11.07 7.77
N VAL A 280 9.47 -10.81 8.58
CA VAL A 280 9.59 -11.39 9.92
C VAL A 280 8.47 -10.88 10.85
N ALA A 281 8.19 -9.58 10.85
CA ALA A 281 7.08 -9.01 11.60
C ALA A 281 5.73 -9.66 11.23
N ARG A 282 5.52 -9.90 9.92
CA ARG A 282 4.33 -10.61 9.42
C ARG A 282 4.25 -12.04 9.96
N LEU A 283 5.33 -12.81 9.82
CA LEU A 283 5.37 -14.23 10.19
C LEU A 283 5.22 -14.45 11.70
N LEU A 284 5.79 -13.57 12.52
CA LEU A 284 5.87 -13.79 13.97
C LEU A 284 4.79 -13.07 14.77
N VAL A 285 4.20 -11.99 14.23
CA VAL A 285 3.37 -11.09 15.03
C VAL A 285 2.04 -10.77 14.39
N THR A 286 2.02 -10.28 13.14
CA THR A 286 0.80 -9.69 12.58
C THR A 286 -0.06 -10.66 11.76
N GLY A 287 0.49 -11.79 11.33
CA GLY A 287 -0.23 -12.83 10.58
C GLY A 287 -0.52 -12.46 9.11
N ASP A 288 -1.34 -13.30 8.46
CA ASP A 288 -1.54 -13.28 7.01
C ASP A 288 -2.72 -12.43 6.51
N GLU A 289 -3.45 -11.75 7.40
CA GLU A 289 -4.60 -10.90 7.06
C GLU A 289 -4.23 -9.81 6.05
N ARG A 290 -4.94 -9.68 4.94
CA ARG A 290 -4.56 -8.72 3.86
C ARG A 290 -5.23 -7.36 4.02
N SER A 291 -4.85 -6.62 5.07
CA SER A 291 -5.33 -5.25 5.32
C SER A 291 -4.21 -4.19 5.34
N PRO A 292 -4.51 -2.93 4.99
CA PRO A 292 -3.58 -1.81 5.16
C PRO A 292 -3.18 -1.61 6.62
N VAL A 293 -4.14 -1.79 7.55
CA VAL A 293 -3.92 -1.69 9.00
C VAL A 293 -2.88 -2.69 9.47
N ARG A 294 -2.99 -3.97 9.05
CA ARG A 294 -1.96 -4.96 9.34
C ARG A 294 -0.60 -4.56 8.76
N LYS A 295 -0.54 -3.94 7.59
CA LYS A 295 0.73 -3.50 6.98
C LYS A 295 1.39 -2.35 7.77
N LEU A 296 0.59 -1.44 8.35
CA LEU A 296 1.10 -0.41 9.27
C LEU A 296 1.62 -1.01 10.58
N ARG A 297 0.91 -2.00 11.15
CA ARG A 297 1.39 -2.77 12.31
C ARG A 297 2.71 -3.47 12.02
N GLU A 298 2.80 -4.12 10.87
CA GLU A 298 4.00 -4.80 10.39
C GLU A 298 5.19 -3.84 10.29
N LEU A 299 4.97 -2.62 9.80
CA LEU A 299 6.01 -1.59 9.73
C LEU A 299 6.53 -1.19 11.11
N LEU A 300 5.64 -0.99 12.10
CA LEU A 300 6.05 -0.67 13.48
C LEU A 300 6.94 -1.77 14.07
N TYR A 301 6.51 -3.03 13.98
CA TYR A 301 7.30 -4.16 14.45
C TYR A 301 8.59 -4.34 13.65
N ALA A 302 8.58 -4.13 12.33
CA ALA A 302 9.77 -4.27 11.49
C ALA A 302 10.88 -3.32 11.92
N VAL A 303 10.56 -2.06 12.23
CA VAL A 303 11.52 -1.06 12.71
C VAL A 303 12.08 -1.46 14.07
N GLU A 304 11.24 -1.87 15.01
CA GLU A 304 11.72 -2.27 16.34
C GLU A 304 12.52 -3.58 16.32
N LEU A 305 12.10 -4.57 15.52
CA LEU A 305 12.81 -5.83 15.32
C LEU A 305 14.21 -5.60 14.75
N ASP A 306 14.35 -4.71 13.77
CA ASP A 306 15.63 -4.41 13.15
C ASP A 306 16.64 -3.90 14.18
N ARG A 307 16.18 -2.99 15.06
CA ARG A 307 16.99 -2.42 16.16
C ARG A 307 17.28 -3.44 17.26
N THR A 308 16.28 -4.23 17.66
CA THR A 308 16.38 -5.11 18.84
C THR A 308 17.11 -6.42 18.54
N LEU A 309 16.91 -7.02 17.37
CA LEU A 309 17.54 -8.28 16.98
C LEU A 309 18.87 -8.06 16.25
N GLY A 310 18.99 -6.99 15.48
CA GLY A 310 20.07 -6.80 14.52
C GLY A 310 19.94 -7.69 13.29
N LYS A 311 20.59 -7.28 12.19
CA LYS A 311 20.44 -7.90 10.86
C LYS A 311 20.73 -9.40 10.80
N PRO A 312 21.83 -9.93 11.38
CA PRO A 312 22.12 -11.36 11.28
C PRO A 312 21.05 -12.22 11.96
N ARG A 313 20.58 -11.79 13.14
CA ARG A 313 19.54 -12.51 13.88
C ARG A 313 18.19 -12.41 13.18
N LEU A 314 17.85 -11.26 12.63
CA LEU A 314 16.61 -11.07 11.89
C LEU A 314 16.57 -11.97 10.65
N LEU A 315 17.67 -12.04 9.89
CA LEU A 315 17.77 -12.95 8.74
C LEU A 315 17.66 -14.43 9.17
N HIS A 316 18.30 -14.80 10.27
CA HIS A 316 18.17 -16.14 10.84
C HIS A 316 16.72 -16.44 11.24
N MET A 317 16.03 -15.50 11.90
CA MET A 317 14.62 -15.65 12.26
C MET A 317 13.73 -15.84 11.04
N TYR A 318 13.98 -15.08 9.98
CA TYR A 318 13.28 -15.27 8.71
C TYR A 318 13.49 -16.68 8.17
N LEU A 319 14.74 -17.12 8.03
CA LEU A 319 15.08 -18.44 7.49
C LEU A 319 14.44 -19.57 8.30
N ASP A 320 14.36 -19.43 9.62
CA ASP A 320 13.78 -20.44 10.50
C ASP A 320 12.24 -20.47 10.50
N HIS A 321 11.55 -19.46 9.98
CA HIS A 321 10.08 -19.39 9.97
C HIS A 321 9.47 -19.27 8.57
N ALA A 322 10.28 -18.98 7.55
CA ALA A 322 9.81 -18.80 6.19
C ALA A 322 9.02 -20.04 5.71
N PRO A 323 7.88 -19.86 5.04
CA PRO A 323 7.15 -20.94 4.41
C PRO A 323 7.87 -21.38 3.13
N TRP A 324 8.09 -22.67 2.99
CA TRP A 324 8.75 -23.29 1.83
C TRP A 324 7.82 -24.25 1.08
N GLY A 325 6.52 -24.17 1.33
CA GLY A 325 5.51 -25.05 0.73
C GLY A 325 4.36 -25.27 1.71
N GLU A 326 3.33 -25.99 1.27
CA GLU A 326 2.19 -26.32 2.13
C GLU A 326 2.63 -27.16 3.34
N GLY A 327 2.35 -26.66 4.54
CA GLY A 327 2.73 -27.31 5.81
C GLY A 327 4.23 -27.38 6.09
N LEU A 328 5.07 -26.75 5.26
CA LEU A 328 6.53 -26.78 5.39
C LEU A 328 7.06 -25.38 5.68
N CYS A 329 7.64 -25.20 6.86
CA CYS A 329 8.31 -23.96 7.22
C CYS A 329 9.71 -24.22 7.77
N GLY A 330 10.57 -23.21 7.72
CA GLY A 330 11.95 -23.28 8.18
C GLY A 330 12.91 -23.88 7.15
N ALA A 331 14.05 -23.22 6.96
CA ALA A 331 15.05 -23.56 5.95
C ALA A 331 15.67 -24.95 6.17
N GLU A 332 15.86 -25.38 7.41
CA GLU A 332 16.38 -26.73 7.73
C GLU A 332 15.43 -27.81 7.24
N SER A 333 14.15 -27.69 7.61
CA SER A 333 13.10 -28.63 7.19
C SER A 333 12.99 -28.66 5.66
N ALA A 334 13.05 -27.49 5.01
CA ALA A 334 13.02 -27.39 3.55
C ALA A 334 14.22 -28.04 2.87
N SER A 335 15.43 -27.78 3.36
CA SER A 335 16.68 -28.34 2.79
C SER A 335 16.69 -29.86 2.87
N LEU A 336 16.28 -30.41 4.01
CA LEU A 336 16.15 -31.85 4.20
C LEU A 336 15.06 -32.44 3.30
N ARG A 337 13.90 -31.78 3.22
CA ARG A 337 12.77 -32.23 2.39
C ARG A 337 13.13 -32.28 0.92
N TYR A 338 13.69 -31.21 0.38
CA TYR A 338 13.90 -31.07 -1.07
C TYR A 338 15.20 -31.70 -1.54
N PHE A 339 16.28 -31.61 -0.75
CA PHE A 339 17.62 -32.00 -1.18
C PHE A 339 18.27 -33.06 -0.31
N GLY A 340 17.69 -33.42 0.84
CA GLY A 340 18.26 -34.42 1.76
C GLY A 340 19.60 -34.00 2.39
N VAL A 341 19.89 -32.69 2.43
CA VAL A 341 21.09 -32.14 3.06
C VAL A 341 20.70 -31.09 4.11
N ARG A 342 21.59 -30.79 5.05
CA ARG A 342 21.35 -29.75 6.06
C ARG A 342 21.40 -28.37 5.40
N ALA A 343 20.71 -27.38 5.98
CA ALA A 343 20.61 -26.07 5.34
C ALA A 343 21.97 -25.37 5.17
N HIS A 344 22.90 -25.56 6.11
CA HIS A 344 24.27 -25.01 5.98
C HIS A 344 25.14 -25.74 4.95
N GLU A 345 24.69 -26.89 4.42
CA GLU A 345 25.41 -27.68 3.40
C GLU A 345 24.95 -27.37 1.98
N LEU A 346 23.92 -26.52 1.83
CA LEU A 346 23.40 -26.14 0.51
C LEU A 346 24.48 -25.47 -0.34
N GLY A 347 24.64 -26.00 -1.55
CA GLY A 347 25.42 -25.33 -2.59
C GLY A 347 24.71 -24.08 -3.12
N PRO A 348 25.42 -23.20 -3.85
CA PRO A 348 24.84 -21.97 -4.37
C PRO A 348 23.68 -22.18 -5.34
N ALA A 349 23.71 -23.24 -6.15
CA ALA A 349 22.61 -23.57 -7.07
C ALA A 349 21.35 -23.98 -6.29
N GLN A 350 21.48 -24.88 -5.31
CA GLN A 350 20.38 -25.31 -4.44
C GLN A 350 19.81 -24.14 -3.61
N ALA A 351 20.68 -23.27 -3.10
CA ALA A 351 20.31 -22.07 -2.38
C ALA A 351 19.51 -21.08 -3.25
N ALA A 352 19.97 -20.82 -4.48
CA ALA A 352 19.25 -19.95 -5.43
C ALA A 352 17.91 -20.55 -5.85
N TRP A 353 17.86 -21.87 -6.05
CA TRP A 353 16.64 -22.59 -6.36
C TRP A 353 15.61 -22.48 -5.23
N LEU A 354 16.01 -22.76 -3.98
CA LEU A 354 15.12 -22.56 -2.83
C LEU A 354 14.69 -21.10 -2.72
N ALA A 355 15.59 -20.13 -2.71
CA ALA A 355 15.22 -18.73 -2.56
C ALA A 355 14.25 -18.23 -3.65
N ALA A 356 14.35 -18.75 -4.88
CA ALA A 356 13.42 -18.41 -5.95
C ALA A 356 11.98 -18.83 -5.65
N MET A 357 11.75 -19.89 -4.89
CA MET A 357 10.41 -20.40 -4.58
C MET A 357 9.62 -19.48 -3.65
N LEU A 358 10.30 -18.64 -2.84
CA LEU A 358 9.69 -17.85 -1.76
C LEU A 358 8.64 -16.82 -2.23
N HIS A 359 8.66 -16.43 -3.50
CA HIS A 359 7.67 -15.49 -4.05
C HIS A 359 6.25 -16.06 -4.04
N ASN A 360 6.11 -17.38 -4.17
CA ASN A 360 4.85 -18.10 -4.06
C ASN A 360 5.12 -19.56 -3.67
N PRO A 361 5.44 -19.83 -2.39
CA PRO A 361 6.04 -21.08 -1.97
C PRO A 361 5.11 -22.28 -2.16
N GLY A 362 3.80 -22.11 -1.94
CA GLY A 362 2.81 -23.17 -2.17
C GLY A 362 2.70 -23.54 -3.65
N PHE A 363 2.56 -22.56 -4.53
CA PHE A 363 2.48 -22.78 -5.97
C PHE A 363 3.76 -23.40 -6.53
N GLU A 364 4.92 -22.86 -6.16
CA GLU A 364 6.20 -23.37 -6.67
C GLU A 364 6.52 -24.75 -6.12
N ALA A 365 6.18 -25.06 -4.86
CA ALA A 365 6.31 -26.42 -4.33
C ALA A 365 5.44 -27.43 -5.08
N GLN A 366 4.18 -27.08 -5.39
CA GLN A 366 3.28 -27.93 -6.18
C GLN A 366 3.76 -28.08 -7.62
N ARG A 367 4.23 -26.99 -8.25
CA ARG A 367 4.81 -27.00 -9.58
C ARG A 367 6.04 -27.91 -9.63
N TRP A 368 6.90 -27.82 -8.63
CA TRP A 368 8.10 -28.63 -8.52
C TRP A 368 7.76 -30.11 -8.39
N ALA A 369 6.79 -30.45 -7.52
CA ALA A 369 6.30 -31.81 -7.37
C ALA A 369 5.73 -32.40 -8.67
N GLY A 370 4.91 -31.63 -9.39
CA GLY A 370 4.19 -32.13 -10.57
C GLY A 370 4.97 -32.07 -11.88
N ARG A 371 5.94 -31.14 -12.00
CA ARG A 371 6.66 -30.86 -13.26
C ARG A 371 8.18 -31.00 -13.15
N GLY A 372 8.70 -31.37 -11.98
CA GLY A 372 10.13 -31.55 -11.77
C GLY A 372 10.92 -30.25 -11.62
N GLY A 373 10.28 -29.07 -11.56
CA GLY A 373 10.99 -27.82 -11.28
C GLY A 373 10.13 -26.60 -10.99
N ILE A 374 10.80 -25.50 -10.63
CA ILE A 374 10.19 -24.20 -10.31
C ILE A 374 10.33 -23.22 -11.50
N ASP A 375 10.06 -21.94 -11.28
CA ASP A 375 10.50 -20.87 -12.19
C ASP A 375 12.05 -20.77 -12.26
N THR A 376 12.63 -21.46 -13.25
CA THR A 376 14.07 -21.46 -13.52
C THR A 376 14.61 -20.07 -13.87
N ALA A 377 13.83 -19.23 -14.56
CA ALA A 377 14.27 -17.88 -14.93
C ALA A 377 14.44 -17.01 -13.68
N ARG A 378 13.52 -17.15 -12.71
CA ARG A 378 13.65 -16.51 -11.40
C ARG A 378 14.87 -17.05 -10.65
N ALA A 379 15.11 -18.35 -10.64
CA ALA A 379 16.27 -18.94 -9.96
C ALA A 379 17.61 -18.49 -10.55
N GLN A 380 17.70 -18.38 -11.88
CA GLN A 380 18.86 -17.79 -12.56
C GLN A 380 19.04 -16.32 -12.16
N TRP A 381 17.96 -15.52 -12.13
CA TRP A 381 18.02 -14.12 -11.69
C TRP A 381 18.53 -13.99 -10.25
N VAL A 382 18.03 -14.81 -9.32
CA VAL A 382 18.50 -14.84 -7.92
C VAL A 382 20.00 -15.15 -7.88
N LEU A 383 20.43 -16.20 -8.57
CA LEU A 383 21.84 -16.61 -8.60
C LEU A 383 22.76 -15.49 -9.12
N LEU A 384 22.35 -14.78 -10.17
CA LEU A 384 23.11 -13.67 -10.73
C LEU A 384 23.18 -12.48 -9.75
N ALA A 385 22.11 -12.25 -8.98
CA ALA A 385 22.03 -11.20 -7.96
C ALA A 385 22.78 -11.53 -6.66
N MET A 386 23.14 -12.80 -6.40
CA MET A 386 23.89 -13.19 -5.20
C MET A 386 25.25 -12.48 -5.11
N ARG A 387 25.56 -12.02 -3.89
CA ARG A 387 26.85 -11.40 -3.53
C ARG A 387 27.83 -12.44 -2.99
N GLY A 388 29.14 -12.19 -3.11
CA GLY A 388 30.20 -13.07 -2.60
C GLY A 388 30.58 -14.23 -3.53
N MET A 389 30.23 -14.13 -4.82
CA MET A 389 30.65 -15.06 -5.86
C MET A 389 31.17 -14.31 -7.08
N PRO A 390 32.29 -14.74 -7.72
CA PRO A 390 32.77 -14.14 -8.97
C PRO A 390 31.72 -14.22 -10.08
N ARG A 391 31.63 -13.16 -10.90
CA ARG A 391 30.65 -13.06 -11.99
C ARG A 391 30.71 -14.25 -12.96
N ALA A 392 31.92 -14.68 -13.35
CA ALA A 392 32.10 -15.83 -14.24
C ALA A 392 31.49 -17.12 -13.68
N LYS A 393 31.68 -17.38 -12.38
CA LYS A 393 31.09 -18.54 -11.70
C LYS A 393 29.57 -18.45 -11.61
N LYS A 394 29.02 -17.26 -11.38
CA LYS A 394 27.56 -17.02 -11.39
C LYS A 394 26.94 -17.32 -12.74
N LEU A 395 27.56 -16.84 -13.82
CA LEU A 395 27.10 -17.09 -15.20
C LEU A 395 27.13 -18.58 -15.53
N ALA A 396 28.26 -19.25 -15.27
CA ALA A 396 28.39 -20.68 -15.52
C ALA A 396 27.34 -21.52 -14.75
N LEU A 397 27.12 -21.21 -13.47
CA LEU A 397 26.10 -21.89 -12.68
C LEU A 397 24.67 -21.57 -13.16
N ALA A 398 24.40 -20.35 -13.63
CA ALA A 398 23.09 -19.96 -14.15
C ALA A 398 22.78 -20.70 -15.46
N GLU A 399 23.78 -20.88 -16.34
CA GLU A 399 23.67 -21.68 -17.55
C GLU A 399 23.45 -23.17 -17.24
N GLN A 400 24.10 -23.69 -16.19
CA GLN A 400 23.95 -25.08 -15.76
C GLN A 400 22.63 -25.37 -15.04
N LEU A 401 22.04 -24.38 -14.39
CA LEU A 401 20.86 -24.53 -13.53
C LEU A 401 19.72 -25.35 -14.16
N PRO A 402 19.31 -25.13 -15.44
CA PRO A 402 18.24 -25.89 -16.07
C PRO A 402 18.60 -27.36 -16.39
N MET A 403 19.90 -27.68 -16.43
CA MET A 403 20.43 -29.01 -16.75
C MET A 403 20.65 -29.87 -15.50
N LEU A 404 20.59 -29.27 -14.31
CA LEU A 404 20.71 -30.01 -13.05
C LEU A 404 19.44 -30.82 -12.78
N ASP A 405 19.62 -31.98 -12.16
CA ASP A 405 18.51 -32.78 -11.68
C ASP A 405 17.94 -32.16 -10.41
N TRP A 406 16.71 -31.67 -10.52
CA TRP A 406 15.95 -31.10 -9.44
C TRP A 406 14.84 -32.03 -8.95
N THR A 407 14.79 -33.29 -9.36
CA THR A 407 13.75 -34.21 -8.91
C THR A 407 13.64 -34.19 -7.37
N PRO A 408 12.46 -33.86 -6.80
CA PRO A 408 12.33 -33.79 -5.36
C PRO A 408 12.57 -35.17 -4.77
N ARG A 409 13.47 -35.30 -3.78
CA ARG A 409 13.80 -36.61 -3.19
C ARG A 409 12.61 -37.35 -2.58
N TRP A 410 11.54 -36.63 -2.26
CA TRP A 410 10.31 -37.19 -1.73
C TRP A 410 9.31 -37.65 -2.78
N ALA A 411 9.55 -37.31 -4.05
CA ALA A 411 8.77 -37.78 -5.19
C ALA A 411 9.31 -39.11 -5.75
N GLU A 412 10.39 -39.66 -5.18
CA GLU A 412 10.83 -41.01 -5.51
C GLU A 412 9.81 -42.05 -5.00
N PRO A 413 9.26 -42.91 -5.87
CA PRO A 413 8.34 -43.97 -5.46
C PRO A 413 9.10 -44.99 -4.60
N GLY A 414 8.94 -44.91 -3.28
CA GLY A 414 9.52 -45.89 -2.34
C GLY A 414 9.75 -45.40 -0.91
N THR A 415 9.74 -44.09 -0.65
CA THR A 415 9.91 -43.57 0.73
C THR A 415 8.54 -43.30 1.38
N SER A 416 7.85 -44.37 1.78
CA SER A 416 6.71 -44.25 2.69
C SER A 416 7.20 -43.72 4.04
N ASP A 417 6.96 -42.45 4.32
CA ASP A 417 7.12 -41.88 5.65
C ASP A 417 6.10 -42.57 6.58
N GLY A 418 6.60 -43.41 7.50
CA GLY A 418 5.83 -44.22 8.44
C GLY A 418 5.14 -43.41 9.54
N GLY A 419 4.48 -42.30 9.18
CA GLY A 419 3.68 -41.49 10.08
C GLY A 419 2.27 -42.06 10.17
N LYS A 420 2.00 -42.87 11.20
CA LYS A 420 0.63 -43.21 11.62
C LYS A 420 -0.18 -41.90 11.74
N ALA A 421 -1.15 -41.74 10.86
CA ALA A 421 -2.20 -40.75 11.02
C ALA A 421 -2.98 -41.08 12.30
N ALA A 422 -2.83 -40.24 13.33
CA ALA A 422 -3.87 -40.10 14.33
C ALA A 422 -5.07 -39.45 13.61
N ARG A 423 -6.14 -40.23 13.46
CA ARG A 423 -7.48 -39.75 13.07
C ARG A 423 -8.25 -39.33 14.34
N PRO A 424 -9.24 -38.43 14.19
CA PRO A 424 -9.68 -37.48 15.22
C PRO A 424 -10.26 -38.10 16.50
#